data_AF-A0A6B2UEF8-F1
#
_entry.id   AF-A0A6B2UEF8-F1
#
_cell.length_a   1.000
_cell.length_b   1.000
_cell.length_c   1.000
_cell.angle_alpha   90.00
_cell.angle_beta   90.00
_cell.angle_gamma   90.00
#
_symmetry.space_group_name_H-M   'P 1'
#
loop_
_entity.id
_entity.type
_entity.pdbx_description
1 polymer ?
#
loop_
_entity_poly.entity_id
_entity_poly.type
_entity_poly.pdbx_seq_one_letter_code
_entity_poly.pdbx_strand_id
1 'polypeptide(L)'
;TLPAWASGRRPAWFPEEFDWVVGCTYAGQPRGLVPVRNVLGGNASFRRAAFARTGGFVTGIGRDGDRRPLGCEETELCIRLGRDHPGAVLLLDDRAVIRHRVPAARERFAYFRRRTWAEGLSKALVAR
;
A
#
# COMPACT_ATOMS: atom_id res chain seq x y z
N THR A 1 -10.01 0.67 -1.68
CA THR A 1 -9.95 -0.47 -0.76
C THR A 1 -10.57 -0.09 0.56
N LEU A 2 -11.68 -0.71 0.93
CA LEU A 2 -12.39 -0.38 2.17
C LEU A 2 -12.02 -1.36 3.30
N PRO A 3 -11.78 -0.88 4.54
CA PRO A 3 -11.49 -1.76 5.66
C PRO A 3 -12.74 -2.53 6.08
N ALA A 4 -12.58 -3.83 6.28
CA ALA A 4 -13.57 -4.71 6.89
C ALA A 4 -13.05 -5.17 8.25
N TRP A 5 -13.35 -4.39 9.28
CA TRP A 5 -12.91 -4.60 10.66
C TRP A 5 -13.47 -5.91 11.23
N ALA A 6 -12.60 -6.75 11.81
CA ALA A 6 -13.02 -8.02 12.40
C ALA A 6 -13.94 -7.82 13.61
N SER A 7 -13.79 -6.71 14.34
CA SER A 7 -14.72 -6.30 15.40
C SER A 7 -16.07 -5.75 14.89
N GLY A 8 -16.25 -5.65 13.58
CA GLY A 8 -17.46 -5.11 12.94
C GLY A 8 -17.51 -3.58 12.86
N ARG A 9 -16.56 -2.86 13.49
CA ARG A 9 -16.51 -1.39 13.44
C ARG A 9 -15.08 -0.83 13.47
N ARG A 10 -14.90 0.37 12.96
CA ARG A 10 -13.65 1.14 13.10
C ARG A 10 -13.35 1.38 14.58
N PRO A 11 -12.12 1.14 15.08
CA PRO A 11 -11.75 1.56 16.43
C PRO A 11 -11.85 3.08 16.57
N ALA A 12 -12.48 3.58 17.63
CA ALA A 12 -12.74 5.02 17.81
C ALA A 12 -11.47 5.90 17.81
N TRP A 13 -10.32 5.31 18.19
CA TRP A 13 -9.03 6.01 18.19
C TRP A 13 -8.34 6.04 16.83
N PHE A 14 -8.76 5.21 15.86
CA PHE A 14 -8.04 5.01 14.59
C PHE A 14 -8.49 6.03 13.53
N PRO A 15 -7.61 6.96 13.10
CA PRO A 15 -7.95 8.00 12.13
C PRO A 15 -8.05 7.47 10.69
N GLU A 16 -8.97 8.03 9.89
CA GLU A 16 -9.24 7.56 8.52
C GLU A 16 -8.10 7.88 7.54
N GLU A 17 -7.35 8.95 7.80
CA GLU A 17 -6.15 9.35 7.06
C GLU A 17 -5.05 8.30 7.13
N PHE A 18 -5.11 7.40 8.12
CA PHE A 18 -4.14 6.34 8.33
C PHE A 18 -4.64 4.95 7.90
N ASP A 19 -5.72 4.86 7.13
CA ASP A 19 -6.19 3.56 6.62
C ASP A 19 -5.14 2.80 5.78
N TRP A 20 -4.12 3.49 5.24
CA TRP A 20 -2.96 2.86 4.61
C TRP A 20 -2.18 1.93 5.56
N VAL A 21 -2.20 2.18 6.87
CA VAL A 21 -1.57 1.34 7.90
C VAL A 21 -2.15 -0.08 7.87
N VAL A 22 -3.43 -0.21 7.54
CA VAL A 22 -4.12 -1.50 7.39
C VAL A 22 -4.30 -1.91 5.92
N GLY A 23 -3.56 -1.28 5.00
CA GLY A 23 -3.57 -1.63 3.57
C GLY A 23 -4.79 -1.13 2.81
N CYS A 24 -5.49 -0.11 3.32
CA CYS A 24 -6.71 0.44 2.74
C CYS A 24 -6.48 1.83 2.12
N THR A 25 -7.41 2.24 1.26
CA THR A 25 -7.47 3.63 0.78
C THR A 25 -7.92 4.52 1.92
N TYR A 26 -7.39 5.74 2.00
CA TYR A 26 -7.48 6.60 3.18
C TYR A 26 -8.05 7.98 2.85
N ALA A 27 -8.52 8.68 3.89
CA ALA A 27 -8.99 10.05 3.76
C ALA A 27 -7.86 10.97 3.28
N GLY A 28 -8.12 11.76 2.23
CA GLY A 28 -7.11 12.56 1.54
C GLY A 28 -6.61 11.97 0.23
N GLN A 29 -7.00 10.73 -0.13
CA GLN A 29 -6.78 10.24 -1.49
C GLN A 29 -7.70 10.95 -2.50
N PRO A 30 -7.22 11.13 -3.75
CA PRO A 30 -8.04 11.69 -4.81
C PRO A 30 -9.20 10.75 -5.18
N ARG A 31 -10.31 11.34 -5.63
CA ARG A 31 -11.52 10.63 -6.07
C ARG A 31 -11.59 10.50 -7.58
N GLY A 32 -12.37 9.56 -8.06
CA GLY A 32 -12.56 9.22 -9.47
C GLY A 32 -11.43 8.36 -10.04
N LEU A 33 -11.30 8.42 -11.37
CA LEU A 33 -10.20 7.82 -12.11
C LEU A 33 -9.08 8.85 -12.29
N VAL A 34 -7.96 8.66 -11.59
CA VAL A 34 -6.92 9.70 -11.45
C VAL A 34 -5.52 9.12 -11.56
N PRO A 35 -4.58 9.82 -12.23
CA PRO A 35 -3.16 9.50 -12.18
C PRO A 35 -2.63 9.60 -10.77
N VAL A 36 -1.84 8.60 -10.36
CA VAL A 36 -1.17 8.55 -9.07
C VAL A 36 0.29 8.15 -9.25
N ARG A 37 1.14 8.50 -8.30
CA ARG A 37 2.56 8.09 -8.31
C ARG A 37 2.72 6.57 -8.12
N ASN A 38 1.88 5.97 -7.28
CA ASN A 38 1.91 4.56 -6.95
C ASN A 38 0.54 4.09 -6.47
N VAL A 39 0.30 2.78 -6.59
CA VAL A 39 -0.90 2.11 -6.07
C VAL A 39 -0.62 1.44 -4.73
N LEU A 40 -1.67 0.92 -4.07
CA LEU A 40 -1.56 0.10 -2.85
C LEU A 40 -1.59 -1.39 -3.24
N GLY A 41 -0.63 -2.19 -2.76
CA GLY A 41 -0.39 -3.53 -3.27
C GLY A 41 -1.57 -4.51 -3.11
N GLY A 42 -2.41 -4.29 -2.10
CA GLY A 42 -3.58 -5.15 -1.84
C GLY A 42 -4.71 -5.03 -2.87
N ASN A 43 -4.70 -4.01 -3.74
CA ASN A 43 -5.70 -3.80 -4.78
C ASN A 43 -5.04 -3.14 -6.01
N ALA A 44 -4.21 -3.92 -6.69
CA ALA A 44 -3.44 -3.44 -7.84
C ALA A 44 -3.42 -4.50 -8.93
N SER A 45 -3.44 -4.03 -10.18
CA SER A 45 -3.24 -4.85 -11.36
C SER A 45 -2.25 -4.16 -12.29
N PHE A 46 -1.29 -4.91 -12.83
CA PHE A 46 -0.31 -4.42 -13.77
C PHE A 46 -0.37 -5.23 -15.06
N ARG A 47 -0.11 -4.59 -16.20
CA ARG A 47 0.13 -5.31 -17.45
C ARG A 47 1.39 -6.16 -17.30
N ARG A 48 1.41 -7.36 -17.87
CA ARG A 48 2.60 -8.24 -17.89
C ARG A 48 3.86 -7.51 -18.37
N ALA A 49 3.72 -6.63 -19.37
CA ALA A 49 4.82 -5.85 -19.91
C ALA A 49 5.50 -4.91 -18.88
N ALA A 50 4.78 -4.47 -17.84
CA ALA A 50 5.38 -3.67 -16.77
C ALA A 50 6.42 -4.50 -15.99
N PHE A 51 6.11 -5.76 -15.67
CA PHE A 51 7.04 -6.66 -15.01
C PHE A 51 8.20 -7.07 -15.90
N ALA A 52 7.94 -7.31 -17.20
CA ALA A 52 9.01 -7.63 -18.15
C ALA A 52 10.05 -6.49 -18.27
N ARG A 53 9.63 -5.23 -18.08
CA ARG A 53 10.52 -4.07 -18.12
C ARG A 53 11.26 -3.82 -16.80
N THR A 54 10.58 -4.03 -15.68
CA THR A 54 11.11 -3.70 -14.34
C THR A 54 11.78 -4.91 -13.65
N GLY A 55 11.63 -6.12 -14.16
CA GLY A 55 12.17 -7.32 -13.52
C GLY A 55 11.39 -7.79 -12.28
N GLY A 56 10.12 -7.39 -12.13
CA GLY A 56 9.28 -7.84 -11.02
C GLY A 56 9.42 -7.02 -9.74
N PHE A 57 8.92 -7.56 -8.63
CA PHE A 57 9.08 -6.96 -7.31
C PHE A 57 10.48 -7.24 -6.76
N VAL A 58 11.10 -6.23 -6.16
CA VAL A 58 12.33 -6.41 -5.41
C VAL A 58 12.04 -7.14 -4.09
N THR A 59 12.90 -8.09 -3.75
CA THR A 59 12.89 -8.80 -2.47
C THR A 59 13.74 -8.04 -1.45
N GLY A 60 13.44 -8.14 -0.14
CA GLY A 60 14.28 -7.51 0.90
C GLY A 60 13.79 -6.16 1.42
N ILE A 61 12.79 -5.54 0.80
CA ILE A 61 12.12 -4.31 1.30
C ILE A 61 10.85 -4.66 2.07
N GLY A 62 10.23 -5.77 1.64
CA GLY A 62 8.91 -6.21 1.98
C GLY A 62 8.79 -7.04 3.24
N ARG A 63 7.61 -7.64 3.44
CA ARG A 63 7.40 -8.60 4.54
C ARG A 63 8.14 -9.91 4.27
N ASP A 64 9.43 -9.91 4.55
CA ASP A 64 10.19 -11.14 4.72
C ASP A 64 9.86 -11.72 6.10
N GLY A 65 10.00 -13.03 6.31
CA GLY A 65 9.53 -13.78 7.50
C GLY A 65 9.93 -13.28 8.90
N ASP A 66 10.61 -12.14 9.00
CA ASP A 66 10.68 -11.29 10.18
C ASP A 66 9.26 -10.87 10.63
N ARG A 67 9.06 -10.72 11.94
CA ARG A 67 7.77 -10.32 12.50
C ARG A 67 7.38 -8.90 12.04
N ARG A 68 8.33 -8.07 11.57
CA ARG A 68 8.12 -6.63 11.30
C ARG A 68 7.22 -6.40 10.08
N PRO A 69 6.20 -5.53 10.16
CA PRO A 69 5.24 -5.36 9.10
C PRO A 69 5.78 -4.35 8.07
N LEU A 70 6.89 -4.71 7.43
CA LEU A 70 7.48 -3.95 6.32
C LEU A 70 6.51 -3.90 5.12
N GLY A 71 6.84 -3.08 4.12
CA GLY A 71 6.04 -2.89 2.91
C GLY A 71 6.80 -2.12 1.83
N CYS A 72 6.08 -1.43 0.96
CA CYS A 72 6.59 -0.58 -0.13
C CYS A 72 7.14 -1.33 -1.35
N GLU A 73 6.98 -2.64 -1.48
CA GLU A 73 7.37 -3.39 -2.67
C GLU A 73 6.65 -2.87 -3.92
N GLU A 74 5.35 -2.56 -3.81
CA GLU A 74 4.57 -1.96 -4.89
C GLU A 74 4.98 -0.51 -5.17
N THR A 75 5.37 0.22 -4.12
CA THR A 75 5.81 1.61 -4.24
C THR A 75 7.12 1.68 -5.02
N GLU A 76 8.07 0.81 -4.67
CA GLU A 76 9.34 0.66 -5.38
C GLU A 76 9.11 0.32 -6.85
N LEU A 77 8.27 -0.69 -7.13
CA LEU A 77 7.94 -1.10 -8.49
C LEU A 77 7.36 0.08 -9.31
N CYS A 78 6.44 0.84 -8.73
CA CYS A 78 5.82 1.99 -9.38
C CYS A 78 6.84 3.09 -9.72
N ILE A 79 7.77 3.37 -8.81
CA ILE A 79 8.85 4.36 -9.03
C ILE A 79 9.75 3.92 -10.18
N ARG A 80 10.23 2.67 -10.15
CA ARG A 80 11.07 2.14 -11.24
C ARG A 80 10.33 2.13 -12.56
N LEU A 81 9.06 1.72 -12.58
CA LEU A 81 8.25 1.75 -13.80
C LEU A 81 8.13 3.17 -14.37
N GLY A 82 7.90 4.18 -13.53
CA GLY A 82 7.83 5.57 -13.95
C GLY A 82 9.16 6.10 -14.49
N ARG A 83 10.28 5.68 -13.90
CA ARG A 83 11.63 6.04 -14.36
C ARG A 83 12.00 5.38 -15.69
N ASP A 84 11.76 4.08 -15.79
CA ASP A 84 12.19 3.26 -16.92
C ASP A 84 11.21 3.35 -18.11
N HIS A 85 10.00 3.87 -17.87
CA HIS A 85 8.99 4.13 -18.90
C HIS A 85 8.25 5.45 -18.63
N PRO A 86 8.76 6.59 -19.11
CA PRO A 86 8.17 7.91 -18.84
C PRO A 86 6.71 8.08 -19.32
N GLY A 87 6.25 7.24 -20.25
CA GLY A 87 4.85 7.18 -20.69
C GLY A 87 3.93 6.30 -19.84
N ALA A 88 4.45 5.63 -18.80
CA ALA A 88 3.65 4.82 -17.90
C ALA A 88 2.72 5.72 -17.07
N VAL A 89 1.43 5.41 -17.10
CA VAL A 89 0.43 6.05 -16.22
C VAL A 89 -0.10 5.01 -15.25
N LEU A 90 0.07 5.28 -13.96
CA LEU A 90 -0.54 4.52 -12.88
C LEU A 90 -1.83 5.23 -12.48
N LEU A 91 -2.92 4.47 -12.42
CA LEU A 91 -4.25 5.00 -12.15
C LEU A 91 -4.80 4.43 -10.86
N LEU A 92 -5.46 5.29 -10.08
CA LEU A 92 -6.40 4.90 -9.05
C LEU A 92 -7.81 5.08 -9.61
N ASP A 93 -8.66 4.06 -9.51
CA ASP A 93 -10.09 4.15 -9.80
C ASP A 93 -10.86 3.86 -8.50
N ASP A 94 -11.56 4.86 -7.97
CA ASP A 94 -12.31 4.71 -6.71
C ASP A 94 -13.53 3.79 -6.83
N ARG A 95 -13.91 3.37 -8.05
CA ARG A 95 -14.94 2.36 -8.30
C ARG A 95 -14.40 0.93 -8.24
N ALA A 96 -13.08 0.73 -8.34
CA ALA A 96 -12.44 -0.58 -8.22
C ALA A 96 -12.33 -1.01 -6.75
N VAL A 97 -13.47 -1.34 -6.13
CA VAL A 97 -13.56 -1.56 -4.69
C VAL A 97 -13.33 -3.02 -4.32
N ILE A 98 -12.40 -3.25 -3.39
CA ILE A 98 -12.33 -4.47 -2.58
C ILE A 98 -12.60 -4.16 -1.11
N ARG A 99 -13.05 -5.17 -0.36
CA ARG A 99 -13.13 -5.15 1.11
C ARG A 99 -11.95 -5.91 1.70
N HIS A 100 -11.06 -5.21 2.40
CA HIS A 100 -9.88 -5.82 3.01
C HIS A 100 -10.18 -6.19 4.46
N ARG A 101 -10.15 -7.49 4.79
CA ARG A 101 -10.32 -7.95 6.17
C ARG A 101 -9.19 -7.42 7.05
N VAL A 102 -9.53 -6.64 8.07
CA VAL A 102 -8.59 -6.16 9.09
C VAL A 102 -8.73 -7.05 10.33
N PRO A 103 -7.75 -7.91 10.64
CA PRO A 103 -7.82 -8.76 11.83
C PRO A 103 -7.73 -7.94 13.12
N ALA A 104 -8.33 -8.42 14.22
CA ALA A 104 -8.35 -7.75 15.52
C ALA A 104 -6.96 -7.31 16.01
N ALA A 105 -5.89 -8.07 15.69
CA ALA A 105 -4.53 -7.70 16.03
C ALA A 105 -4.06 -6.36 15.40
N ARG A 106 -4.58 -6.03 14.21
CA ARG A 106 -4.29 -4.77 13.49
C ARG A 106 -5.15 -3.59 13.95
N GLU A 107 -6.19 -3.86 14.74
CA GLU A 107 -7.11 -2.86 15.32
C GLU A 107 -6.56 -2.23 16.60
N ARG A 108 -5.33 -2.60 17.01
CA ARG A 108 -4.69 -2.12 18.24
C ARG A 108 -3.68 -1.02 17.96
N PHE A 109 -3.60 -0.03 18.85
CA PHE A 109 -2.63 1.07 18.76
C PHE A 109 -1.18 0.58 18.66
N ALA A 110 -0.86 -0.54 19.33
CA ALA A 110 0.46 -1.17 19.24
C ALA A 110 0.83 -1.61 17.80
N TYR A 111 -0.15 -2.12 17.03
CA TYR A 111 0.08 -2.45 15.62
C TYR A 111 0.29 -1.18 14.80
N PHE A 112 -0.56 -0.16 14.99
CA PHE A 112 -0.43 1.12 14.31
C PHE A 112 0.95 1.72 14.47
N ARG A 113 1.44 1.90 15.71
CA ARG A 113 2.77 2.45 16.00
C ARG A 113 3.88 1.65 15.34
N ARG A 114 3.78 0.32 15.39
CA ARG A 114 4.79 -0.57 14.82
C ARG A 114 4.80 -0.51 13.29
N ARG A 115 3.63 -0.43 12.67
CA ARG A 115 3.48 -0.38 11.22
C ARG A 115 3.87 0.97 10.64
N THR A 116 3.58 2.07 11.32
CA THR A 116 4.03 3.42 10.90
C THR A 116 5.54 3.55 11.00
N TRP A 117 6.16 3.02 12.06
CA TRP A 117 7.63 2.94 12.16
C TRP A 117 8.24 2.10 11.03
N ALA A 118 7.68 0.90 10.81
CA ALA A 118 8.15 0.00 9.74
C ALA A 118 8.00 0.63 8.34
N GLU A 119 6.95 1.42 8.10
CA GLU A 119 6.80 2.19 6.86
C GLU A 119 7.96 3.14 6.63
N GLY A 120 8.38 3.87 7.67
CA GLY A 120 9.51 4.78 7.60
C GLY A 120 10.80 4.06 7.20
N LEU A 121 11.05 2.88 7.78
CA LEU A 121 12.20 2.04 7.42
C LEU A 121 12.15 1.59 5.96
N SER A 122 11.01 1.09 5.49
CA SER A 122 10.83 0.68 4.09
C SER A 122 11.01 1.87 3.13
N LYS A 123 10.46 3.05 3.44
CA LYS A 123 10.65 4.26 2.64
C LYS A 123 12.09 4.73 2.61
N ALA A 124 12.84 4.60 3.70
CA ALA A 124 14.25 4.92 3.73
C ALA A 124 15.09 4.01 2.83
N LEU A 125 14.68 2.75 2.64
CA LEU A 125 15.30 1.84 1.67
C LEU A 125 14.93 2.21 0.24
N VAL A 126 13.67 2.55 -0.03
CA VAL A 126 13.18 2.95 -1.36
C VAL A 126 13.77 4.29 -1.83
N ALA A 127 14.13 5.18 -0.91
CA ALA A 127 14.67 6.50 -1.23
C ALA A 127 16.18 6.51 -1.54
N ARG A 128 16.87 5.37 -1.42
CA ARG A 128 18.28 5.22 -1.78
C ARG A 128 18.43 4.90 -3.26
#